data_AF-A0ABD3X0V7-F1
#
_entry.id   AF-A0ABD3X0V7-F1
#
_cell.length_a   1.000
_cell.length_b   1.000
_cell.length_c   1.000
_cell.angle_alpha   90.00
_cell.angle_beta   90.00
_cell.angle_gamma   90.00
#
_symmetry.space_group_name_H-M   'P 1'
#
loop_
_entity.id
_entity.type
_entity.pdbx_description
1 polymer ?
#
loop_
_entity_poly.entity_id
_entity_poly.type
_entity_poly.pdbx_seq_one_letter_code
_entity_poly.pdbx_strand_id
1 'polypeptide(L)'
;MIQHAIRSSFPNVKVIIPREAGLVVLKGAVLFGHSPSSVSQRACKNTYGVDKAVPFDNDKHDIRKKIDREGRPLCNDVFDKYVEIGQYVALNEATTDQSYVPITENQTSSGVAIYASTQKSPMYVTDDGCVKIGYVRDKILDKSVPREERSVLVSMRFGGTEIEVTAKEERTGNDTKAIVNFLG
;
A
#
# COMPACT_ATOMS: atom_id res chain seq x y z
N MET A 1 -28.98 29.13 3.80
CA MET A 1 -28.70 28.72 2.40
C MET A 1 -28.12 27.30 2.32
N ILE A 2 -27.00 26.98 2.98
CA ILE A 2 -26.35 25.64 2.89
C ILE A 2 -27.21 24.49 3.44
N GLN A 3 -27.77 24.61 4.66
CA GLN A 3 -28.56 23.52 5.26
C GLN A 3 -29.81 23.16 4.44
N HIS A 4 -30.47 24.17 3.88
CA HIS A 4 -31.61 23.99 2.98
C HIS A 4 -31.18 23.27 1.70
N ALA A 5 -30.08 23.71 1.07
CA ALA A 5 -29.54 23.06 -0.12
C ALA A 5 -29.22 21.58 0.12
N ILE A 6 -28.54 21.23 1.22
CA ILE A 6 -28.22 19.83 1.57
C ILE A 6 -29.51 19.01 1.76
N ARG A 7 -30.51 19.53 2.48
CA ARG A 7 -31.78 18.81 2.68
C ARG A 7 -32.54 18.58 1.37
N SER A 8 -32.51 19.55 0.47
CA SER A 8 -33.17 19.45 -0.84
C SER A 8 -32.45 18.46 -1.77
N SER A 9 -31.11 18.41 -1.74
CA SER A 9 -30.32 17.46 -2.53
C SER A 9 -30.42 16.02 -2.03
N PHE A 10 -30.70 15.81 -0.73
CA PHE A 10 -30.79 14.50 -0.11
C PHE A 10 -32.13 14.32 0.64
N PRO A 11 -33.27 14.32 -0.07
CA PRO A 11 -34.60 14.36 0.55
C PRO A 11 -34.92 13.12 1.40
N ASN A 12 -34.27 11.99 1.10
CA ASN A 12 -34.47 10.72 1.79
C ASN A 12 -33.43 10.45 2.89
N VAL A 13 -32.60 11.45 3.24
CA VAL A 13 -31.56 11.31 4.28
C VAL A 13 -31.88 12.22 5.45
N LYS A 14 -31.79 11.67 6.66
CA LYS A 14 -31.89 12.47 7.90
C LYS A 14 -30.62 13.29 8.10
N VAL A 15 -30.68 14.58 7.80
CA VAL A 15 -29.57 15.51 8.09
C VAL A 15 -29.50 15.81 9.59
N ILE A 16 -28.43 15.37 10.24
CA ILE A 16 -28.17 15.61 11.67
C ILE A 16 -27.26 16.83 11.80
N ILE A 17 -27.70 17.83 12.58
CA ILE A 17 -26.88 18.99 12.94
C ILE A 17 -26.49 18.82 14.42
N PRO A 18 -25.23 18.48 14.71
CA PRO A 18 -24.79 18.31 16.09
C PRO A 18 -24.84 19.64 16.84
N ARG A 19 -25.07 19.57 18.15
CA ARG A 19 -24.89 20.73 19.04
C ARG A 19 -23.42 21.15 18.98
N GLU A 20 -23.19 22.47 18.87
CA GLU A 20 -21.85 23.03 18.72
C GLU A 20 -21.10 22.47 17.50
N ALA A 21 -21.74 22.55 16.33
CA ALA A 21 -21.19 22.03 15.07
C ALA A 21 -19.77 22.52 14.77
N GLY A 22 -19.40 23.74 15.20
CA GLY A 22 -18.04 24.27 15.07
C GLY A 22 -16.98 23.54 15.91
N LEU A 23 -17.38 22.80 16.95
CA LEU A 23 -16.48 22.07 17.85
C LEU A 23 -16.49 20.56 17.60
N VAL A 24 -17.35 20.04 16.71
CA VAL A 24 -17.59 18.59 16.60
C VAL A 24 -16.33 17.81 16.17
N VAL A 25 -15.50 18.39 15.29
CA VAL A 25 -14.23 17.78 14.86
C VAL A 25 -13.24 17.71 16.02
N LEU A 26 -13.11 18.80 16.79
CA LEU A 26 -12.24 18.85 17.97
C LEU A 26 -12.67 17.82 19.03
N LYS A 27 -13.97 17.75 19.33
CA LYS A 27 -14.51 16.78 20.29
C LYS A 27 -14.25 15.33 19.83
N GLY A 28 -14.45 15.06 18.54
CA GLY A 28 -14.11 13.76 17.94
C GLY A 28 -12.63 13.43 18.08
N ALA A 29 -11.74 14.39 17.85
CA ALA A 29 -10.30 14.20 18.01
C ALA A 29 -9.90 13.89 19.47
N VAL A 30 -10.50 14.59 20.44
CA VAL A 30 -10.27 14.31 21.88
C VAL A 30 -10.75 12.91 22.25
N LEU A 31 -11.94 12.50 21.80
CA LEU A 31 -12.47 11.16 22.03
C LEU A 31 -11.56 10.09 21.40
N PHE A 32 -11.11 10.31 20.17
CA PHE A 32 -10.18 9.39 19.50
C PHE A 32 -8.85 9.30 20.23
N GLY A 33 -8.29 10.41 20.71
CA GLY A 33 -7.06 10.39 21.51
C GLY A 33 -7.21 9.62 22.83
N HIS A 34 -8.39 9.69 23.46
CA HIS A 34 -8.69 8.94 24.69
C HIS A 34 -8.95 7.45 24.45
N SER A 35 -9.60 7.11 23.33
CA SER A 35 -9.92 5.74 22.95
C SER A 35 -9.70 5.49 21.45
N PRO A 36 -8.45 5.25 21.02
CA PRO A 36 -8.14 5.04 19.61
C PRO A 36 -8.81 3.80 19.00
N SER A 37 -9.11 2.79 19.83
CA SER A 37 -9.81 1.56 19.45
C SER A 37 -11.29 1.76 19.09
N SER A 38 -11.84 2.97 19.30
CA SER A 38 -13.19 3.33 18.84
C SER A 38 -13.33 3.30 17.31
N VAL A 39 -12.23 3.38 16.57
CA VAL A 39 -12.20 3.16 15.12
C VAL A 39 -11.75 1.72 14.87
N SER A 40 -12.62 0.89 14.29
CA SER A 40 -12.29 -0.50 13.98
C SER A 40 -11.78 -0.70 12.56
N GLN A 41 -12.24 0.13 11.62
CA GLN A 41 -11.92 0.03 10.20
C GLN A 41 -11.79 1.40 9.55
N ARG A 42 -11.09 1.45 8.42
CA ARG A 42 -10.97 2.65 7.58
C ARG A 42 -11.14 2.29 6.12
N ALA A 43 -11.82 3.15 5.37
CA ALA A 43 -11.81 3.08 3.92
C ALA A 43 -10.49 3.69 3.38
N CYS A 44 -9.75 2.95 2.56
CA CYS A 44 -8.50 3.43 1.99
C CYS A 44 -8.72 4.58 1.01
N LYS A 45 -7.97 5.67 1.17
CA LYS A 45 -8.05 6.85 0.30
C LYS A 45 -7.44 6.63 -1.09
N ASN A 46 -6.51 5.69 -1.20
CA ASN A 46 -5.78 5.33 -2.40
C ASN A 46 -5.67 3.81 -2.49
N THR A 47 -5.34 3.33 -3.68
CA THR A 47 -4.84 1.98 -3.88
C THR A 47 -3.37 1.94 -3.47
N TYR A 48 -2.97 0.99 -2.63
CA TYR A 48 -1.61 0.86 -2.14
C TYR A 48 -0.96 -0.40 -2.68
N GLY A 49 0.31 -0.27 -3.05
CA GLY A 49 1.06 -1.36 -3.64
C GLY A 49 2.55 -1.11 -3.67
N VAL A 50 3.28 -2.04 -4.28
CA VAL A 50 4.73 -1.96 -4.46
C VAL A 50 5.09 -2.13 -5.93
N ASP A 51 6.30 -1.75 -6.32
CA ASP A 51 6.82 -2.11 -7.63
C ASP A 51 7.30 -3.56 -7.64
N LYS A 52 7.07 -4.26 -8.75
CA LYS A 52 7.68 -5.56 -9.01
C LYS A 52 8.16 -5.72 -10.44
N ALA A 53 9.07 -6.66 -10.62
CA ALA A 53 9.43 -7.19 -11.92
C ALA A 53 8.78 -8.57 -12.10
N VAL A 54 8.13 -8.80 -13.24
CA VAL A 54 7.48 -10.08 -13.58
C VAL A 54 7.98 -10.57 -14.94
N PRO A 55 7.85 -11.87 -15.28
CA PRO A 55 8.12 -12.34 -16.64
C PRO A 55 7.38 -11.52 -17.70
N PHE A 56 8.09 -11.14 -18.77
CA PHE A 56 7.51 -10.29 -19.81
C PHE A 56 6.53 -11.07 -20.69
N ASP A 57 5.25 -10.76 -20.55
CA ASP A 57 4.16 -11.16 -21.44
C ASP A 57 3.94 -10.13 -22.59
N ASN A 58 4.05 -10.56 -23.86
CA ASN A 58 3.88 -9.68 -25.03
C ASN A 58 2.43 -9.22 -25.25
N ASP A 59 1.45 -9.96 -24.73
CA ASP A 59 0.02 -9.65 -24.93
C ASP A 59 -0.48 -8.64 -23.89
N LYS A 60 0.25 -8.51 -22.78
CA LYS A 60 -0.16 -7.67 -21.64
C LYS A 60 0.74 -6.46 -21.44
N HIS A 61 2.05 -6.63 -21.59
CA HIS A 61 2.99 -5.62 -21.15
C HIS A 61 3.45 -4.69 -22.27
N ASP A 62 3.60 -3.42 -21.92
CA ASP A 62 4.25 -2.43 -22.76
C ASP A 62 5.72 -2.80 -23.03
N ILE A 63 6.07 -2.91 -24.31
CA ILE A 63 7.43 -3.23 -24.76
C ILE A 63 8.48 -2.25 -24.22
N ARG A 64 8.10 -1.00 -23.94
CA ARG A 64 8.98 0.03 -23.35
C ARG A 64 9.39 -0.29 -21.92
N LYS A 65 8.63 -1.16 -21.23
CA LYS A 65 8.91 -1.65 -19.86
C LYS A 65 9.70 -2.96 -19.85
N LYS A 66 10.01 -3.52 -21.03
CA LYS A 66 10.78 -4.77 -21.13
C LYS A 66 12.24 -4.52 -20.77
N ILE A 67 12.75 -5.33 -19.85
CA ILE A 67 14.16 -5.39 -19.48
C ILE A 67 14.66 -6.83 -19.58
N ASP A 68 15.93 -7.01 -19.89
CA ASP A 68 16.60 -8.31 -19.75
C ASP A 68 17.44 -8.33 -18.47
N ARG A 69 17.30 -9.40 -17.70
CA ARG A 69 18.08 -9.66 -16.50
C ARG A 69 18.54 -11.12 -16.53
N GLU A 70 19.83 -11.32 -16.79
CA GLU A 70 20.44 -12.66 -16.86
C GLU A 70 19.75 -13.58 -17.88
N GLY A 71 19.43 -13.05 -19.07
CA GLY A 71 18.76 -13.80 -20.14
C GLY A 71 17.28 -14.05 -19.90
N ARG A 72 16.70 -13.43 -18.86
CA ARG A 72 15.27 -13.51 -18.54
C ARG A 72 14.60 -12.19 -18.90
N PRO A 73 13.69 -12.18 -19.89
CA PRO A 73 12.92 -10.99 -20.22
C PRO A 73 11.87 -10.74 -19.14
N LEU A 74 11.92 -9.57 -18.51
CA LEU A 74 11.01 -9.13 -17.46
C LEU A 74 10.29 -7.84 -17.87
N CYS A 75 9.09 -7.63 -17.35
CA CYS A 75 8.43 -6.33 -17.33
C CYS A 75 8.73 -5.67 -15.99
N ASN A 76 9.35 -4.48 -16.03
CA ASN A 76 9.61 -3.68 -14.84
C ASN A 76 8.44 -2.75 -14.53
N ASP A 77 8.45 -2.18 -13.32
CA ASP A 77 7.51 -1.15 -12.86
C ASP A 77 6.05 -1.64 -12.76
N VAL A 78 5.81 -2.96 -12.70
CA VAL A 78 4.46 -3.50 -12.51
C VAL A 78 3.98 -3.15 -11.11
N PHE A 79 2.75 -2.66 -11.01
CA PHE A 79 2.13 -2.34 -9.73
C PHE A 79 1.57 -3.62 -9.09
N ASP A 80 2.11 -4.01 -7.95
CA ASP A 80 1.57 -5.12 -7.16
C ASP A 80 0.65 -4.59 -6.06
N LYS A 81 -0.65 -4.86 -6.20
CA LYS A 81 -1.69 -4.27 -5.34
C LYS A 81 -1.84 -5.06 -4.05
N TYR A 82 -1.84 -4.34 -2.92
CA TYR A 82 -2.15 -4.87 -1.60
C TYR A 82 -3.56 -4.50 -1.15
N VAL A 83 -3.92 -3.24 -1.35
CA VAL A 83 -5.21 -2.69 -0.93
C VAL A 83 -5.73 -1.76 -2.00
N GLU A 84 -7.04 -1.80 -2.23
CA GLU A 84 -7.71 -0.98 -3.22
C GLU A 84 -8.31 0.30 -2.60
N ILE A 85 -8.37 1.37 -3.40
CA ILE A 85 -9.11 2.57 -3.02
C ILE A 85 -10.56 2.24 -2.66
N GLY A 86 -11.02 2.76 -1.52
CA GLY A 86 -12.35 2.50 -0.96
C GLY A 86 -12.49 1.17 -0.20
N GLN A 87 -11.48 0.29 -0.22
CA GLN A 87 -11.49 -0.94 0.56
C GLN A 87 -11.45 -0.61 2.06
N TYR A 88 -12.30 -1.29 2.83
CA TYR A 88 -12.25 -1.23 4.29
C TYR A 88 -11.14 -2.15 4.80
N VAL A 89 -10.18 -1.58 5.53
CA VAL A 89 -9.12 -2.31 6.23
C VAL A 89 -9.33 -2.21 7.73
N ALA A 90 -9.13 -3.32 8.44
CA ALA A 90 -9.12 -3.32 9.90
C ALA A 90 -7.86 -2.64 10.42
N LEU A 91 -8.00 -1.90 11.52
CA LEU A 91 -6.83 -1.26 12.13
C LEU A 91 -5.86 -2.31 12.68
N ASN A 92 -4.57 -2.10 12.40
CA ASN A 92 -3.45 -2.93 12.86
C ASN A 92 -3.47 -4.38 12.37
N GLU A 93 -4.36 -4.73 11.43
CA GLU A 93 -4.29 -6.00 10.72
C GLU A 93 -3.35 -5.87 9.52
N ALA A 94 -2.45 -6.84 9.37
CA ALA A 94 -1.57 -6.91 8.22
C ALA A 94 -2.34 -7.53 7.04
N THR A 95 -2.10 -7.01 5.83
CA THR A 95 -2.53 -7.68 4.61
C THR A 95 -1.87 -9.05 4.48
N THR A 96 -2.44 -9.90 3.63
CA THR A 96 -1.76 -11.13 3.18
C THR A 96 -0.37 -10.79 2.65
N ASP A 97 0.62 -11.59 3.05
CA ASP A 97 1.98 -11.47 2.55
C ASP A 97 2.02 -11.77 1.05
N GLN A 98 2.79 -10.98 0.31
CA GLN A 98 3.18 -11.30 -1.05
C GLN A 98 4.68 -11.61 -1.06
N SER A 99 5.05 -12.66 -1.79
CA SER A 99 6.42 -13.19 -1.81
C SER A 99 7.17 -12.72 -3.05
N TYR A 100 8.39 -12.22 -2.83
CA TYR A 100 9.26 -11.71 -3.88
C TYR A 100 10.62 -12.39 -3.81
N VAL A 101 11.07 -12.92 -4.95
CA VAL A 101 12.42 -13.46 -5.09
C VAL A 101 13.36 -12.41 -5.69
N PRO A 102 14.68 -12.49 -5.44
CA PRO A 102 15.63 -11.56 -6.02
C PRO A 102 15.53 -11.54 -7.54
N ILE A 103 15.84 -10.43 -8.21
CA ILE A 103 15.77 -10.34 -9.67
C ILE A 103 16.93 -11.11 -10.30
N THR A 104 18.13 -10.97 -9.74
CA THR A 104 19.38 -11.59 -10.23
C THR A 104 20.00 -12.53 -9.21
N GLU A 105 20.79 -13.50 -9.66
CA GLU A 105 21.49 -14.45 -8.77
C GLU A 105 22.39 -13.76 -7.74
N ASN A 106 23.07 -12.69 -8.16
CA ASN A 106 24.07 -12.01 -7.33
C ASN A 106 23.51 -10.91 -6.42
N GLN A 107 22.19 -10.72 -6.38
CA GLN A 107 21.55 -9.65 -5.61
C GLN A 107 21.71 -9.91 -4.09
N THR A 108 22.26 -8.92 -3.38
CA THR A 108 22.48 -8.96 -1.92
C THR A 108 21.45 -8.19 -1.11
N SER A 109 20.61 -7.41 -1.77
CA SER A 109 19.61 -6.58 -1.11
C SER A 109 18.34 -6.53 -1.94
N SER A 110 17.19 -6.55 -1.29
CA SER A 110 15.89 -6.28 -1.91
C SER A 110 15.44 -4.87 -1.55
N GLY A 111 15.03 -4.09 -2.55
CA GLY A 111 14.43 -2.78 -2.35
C GLY A 111 12.97 -2.86 -2.72
N VAL A 112 12.09 -2.41 -1.84
CA VAL A 112 10.64 -2.38 -2.07
C VAL A 112 10.22 -0.92 -2.03
N ALA A 113 9.88 -0.35 -3.19
CA ALA A 113 9.30 0.99 -3.24
C ALA A 113 7.78 0.89 -3.06
N ILE A 114 7.25 1.75 -2.19
CA ILE A 114 5.84 1.75 -1.80
C ILE A 114 5.15 2.85 -2.57
N TYR A 115 4.01 2.55 -3.18
CA TYR A 115 3.25 3.46 -4.02
C TYR A 115 1.81 3.60 -3.55
N ALA A 116 1.27 4.81 -3.71
CA ALA A 116 -0.15 5.09 -3.65
C ALA A 116 -0.65 5.44 -5.06
N SER A 117 -1.85 5.01 -5.41
CA SER A 117 -2.52 5.35 -6.67
C SER A 117 -3.94 5.86 -6.42
N THR A 118 -4.32 6.91 -7.14
CA THR A 118 -5.72 7.38 -7.18
C THR A 118 -6.62 6.48 -8.04
N GLN A 119 -6.05 5.52 -8.77
CA GLN A 119 -6.78 4.57 -9.60
C GLN A 119 -7.06 3.26 -8.86
N LYS A 120 -8.14 2.57 -9.22
CA LYS A 120 -8.56 1.29 -8.62
C LYS A 120 -7.64 0.12 -8.98
N SER A 121 -7.18 0.09 -10.23
CA SER A 121 -6.36 -0.99 -10.79
C SER A 121 -5.26 -0.41 -11.70
N PRO A 122 -4.26 0.29 -11.12
CA PRO A 122 -3.07 0.67 -11.87
C PRO A 122 -2.35 -0.59 -12.37
N MET A 123 -1.81 -0.54 -13.59
CA MET A 123 -0.99 -1.61 -14.14
C MET A 123 0.49 -1.39 -13.82
N TYR A 124 0.92 -0.13 -13.87
CA TYR A 124 2.29 0.26 -13.59
C TYR A 124 2.38 1.29 -12.47
N VAL A 125 3.51 1.29 -11.76
CA VAL A 125 3.83 2.33 -10.77
C VAL A 125 4.13 3.69 -11.41
N THR A 126 4.21 3.74 -12.75
CA THR A 126 4.34 4.97 -13.54
C THR A 126 3.04 5.43 -14.18
N ASP A 127 1.92 4.74 -13.94
CA ASP A 127 0.62 5.17 -14.43
C ASP A 127 0.19 6.49 -13.77
N ASP A 128 -0.65 7.25 -14.47
CA ASP A 128 -1.15 8.53 -13.96
C ASP A 128 -1.83 8.37 -12.60
N GLY A 129 -1.43 9.21 -11.65
CA GLY A 129 -1.92 9.16 -10.27
C GLY A 129 -1.18 8.19 -9.35
N CYS A 130 -0.18 7.45 -9.84
CA CYS A 130 0.75 6.69 -9.01
C CYS A 130 1.86 7.60 -8.46
N VAL A 131 2.09 7.55 -7.14
CA VAL A 131 3.13 8.32 -6.45
C VAL A 131 3.89 7.41 -5.50
N LYS A 132 5.22 7.48 -5.53
CA LYS A 132 6.07 6.81 -4.55
C LYS A 132 5.94 7.50 -3.20
N ILE A 133 5.49 6.77 -2.20
CA ILE A 133 5.25 7.29 -0.83
C ILE A 133 6.27 6.77 0.19
N GLY A 134 7.08 5.76 -0.19
CA GLY A 134 8.10 5.24 0.69
C GLY A 134 9.01 4.23 0.03
N TYR A 135 9.92 3.68 0.84
CA TYR A 135 10.87 2.68 0.42
C TYR A 135 11.40 1.92 1.63
N VAL A 136 11.45 0.60 1.53
CA VAL A 136 12.16 -0.26 2.49
C VAL A 136 13.28 -0.99 1.76
N ARG A 137 14.45 -1.07 2.38
CA ARG A 137 15.59 -1.83 1.87
C ARG A 137 15.92 -2.94 2.84
N ASP A 138 15.76 -4.16 2.37
CA ASP A 138 16.25 -5.36 3.03
C ASP A 138 17.67 -5.67 2.51
N LYS A 139 18.62 -5.86 3.41
CA LYS A 139 20.02 -6.19 3.08
C LYS A 139 20.33 -7.68 3.22
N ILE A 140 19.33 -8.51 3.50
CA ILE A 140 19.54 -9.85 4.00
C ILE A 140 19.17 -10.86 2.91
N LEU A 141 20.05 -11.02 1.92
CA LEU A 141 19.97 -12.12 0.95
C LEU A 141 21.27 -12.93 1.00
N ASP A 142 21.22 -14.06 1.70
CA ASP A 142 22.33 -15.00 1.85
C ASP A 142 22.64 -15.69 0.52
N LYS A 143 23.72 -15.30 -0.15
CA LYS A 143 24.09 -15.88 -1.47
C LYS A 143 24.51 -17.34 -1.41
N SER A 144 24.68 -17.93 -0.23
CA SER A 144 25.02 -19.35 -0.13
C SER A 144 23.85 -20.27 -0.47
N VAL A 145 22.62 -19.73 -0.49
CA VAL A 145 21.40 -20.48 -0.85
C VAL A 145 20.88 -20.12 -2.25
N PRO A 146 20.14 -21.03 -2.91
CA PRO A 146 19.52 -20.79 -4.22
C PRO A 146 18.64 -19.53 -4.25
N ARG A 147 18.49 -18.90 -5.41
CA ARG A 147 17.68 -17.68 -5.59
C ARG A 147 16.23 -17.83 -5.18
N GLU A 148 15.66 -18.99 -5.44
CA GLU A 148 14.26 -19.32 -5.18
C GLU A 148 13.98 -19.42 -3.68
N GLU A 149 15.00 -19.71 -2.87
CA GLU A 149 14.91 -19.82 -1.40
C GLU A 149 15.20 -18.49 -0.68
N ARG A 150 15.52 -17.43 -1.44
CA ARG A 150 15.82 -16.09 -0.92
C ARG A 150 14.61 -15.16 -0.98
N SER A 151 13.43 -15.70 -0.71
CA SER A 151 12.17 -14.96 -0.74
C SER A 151 12.07 -13.93 0.38
N VAL A 152 11.52 -12.77 0.03
CA VAL A 152 11.12 -11.72 0.95
C VAL A 152 9.61 -11.61 0.93
N LEU A 153 9.00 -11.83 2.09
CA LEU A 153 7.57 -11.63 2.32
C LEU A 153 7.34 -10.16 2.64
N VAL A 154 6.45 -9.52 1.89
CA VAL A 154 6.07 -8.13 2.15
C VAL A 154 4.59 -8.07 2.51
N SER A 155 4.27 -7.33 3.56
CA SER A 155 2.90 -6.99 3.98
C SER A 155 2.78 -5.54 4.39
N MET A 156 1.55 -5.03 4.32
CA MET A 156 1.18 -3.68 4.76
C MET A 156 0.20 -3.78 5.91
N ARG A 157 0.47 -3.03 6.98
CA ARG A 157 -0.40 -2.88 8.15
C ARG A 157 -0.89 -1.45 8.24
N PHE A 158 -2.20 -1.28 8.26
CA PHE A 158 -2.83 0.02 8.30
C PHE A 158 -3.10 0.40 9.76
N GLY A 159 -2.23 1.24 10.32
CA GLY A 159 -2.33 1.77 11.67
C GLY A 159 -3.25 2.99 11.76
N GLY A 160 -3.15 3.72 12.88
CA GLY A 160 -3.99 4.89 13.15
C GLY A 160 -3.90 5.95 12.04
N THR A 161 -2.70 6.48 11.81
CA THR A 161 -2.42 7.52 10.80
C THR A 161 -1.32 7.13 9.81
N GLU A 162 -0.85 5.89 9.89
CA GLU A 162 0.36 5.41 9.25
C GLU A 162 0.11 4.05 8.59
N ILE A 163 0.86 3.76 7.54
CA ILE A 163 0.98 2.41 6.98
C ILE A 163 2.38 1.91 7.35
N GLU A 164 2.44 0.79 8.06
CA GLU A 164 3.68 0.07 8.28
C GLU A 164 3.83 -0.97 7.18
N VAL A 165 4.90 -0.88 6.40
CA VAL A 165 5.27 -1.90 5.42
C VAL A 165 6.41 -2.71 6.00
N THR A 166 6.21 -4.03 6.09
CA THR A 166 7.21 -4.97 6.59
C THR A 166 7.74 -5.79 5.42
N ALA A 167 9.05 -5.88 5.30
CA ALA A 167 9.75 -6.80 4.41
C ALA A 167 10.50 -7.81 5.28
N LYS A 168 10.16 -9.09 5.17
CA LYS A 168 10.67 -10.17 6.02
C LYS A 168 11.32 -11.25 5.16
N GLU A 169 12.59 -11.56 5.40
CA GLU A 169 13.24 -12.71 4.79
C GLU A 169 12.59 -13.99 5.33
N GLU A 170 12.04 -14.82 4.45
CA GLU A 170 11.22 -15.97 4.84
C GLU A 170 12.01 -16.99 5.66
N ARG A 171 13.27 -17.23 5.29
CA ARG A 171 14.13 -18.26 5.89
C ARG A 171 14.65 -17.88 7.28
N THR A 172 15.15 -16.65 7.45
CA THR A 172 15.75 -16.21 8.71
C THR A 172 14.72 -15.57 9.65
N GLY A 173 13.60 -15.10 9.10
CA GLY A 173 12.58 -14.37 9.82
C GLY A 173 12.97 -12.92 10.15
N ASN A 174 14.15 -12.46 9.73
CA ASN A 174 14.58 -11.08 9.91
C ASN A 174 13.68 -10.15 9.10
N ASP A 175 13.24 -9.05 9.72
CA ASP A 175 12.41 -8.06 9.06
C ASP A 175 13.04 -6.67 9.06
N THR A 176 12.68 -5.89 8.04
CA THR A 176 12.92 -4.46 7.97
C THR A 176 11.59 -3.78 7.70
N LYS A 177 11.39 -2.62 8.33
CA LYS A 177 10.13 -1.89 8.27
C LYS A 177 10.31 -0.50 7.71
N ALA A 178 9.31 -0.02 7.00
CA ALA A 178 9.14 1.38 6.66
C ALA A 178 7.77 1.86 7.13
N ILE A 179 7.72 3.09 7.61
CA ILE A 179 6.47 3.75 7.99
C ILE A 179 6.22 4.86 6.98
N VAL A 180 5.03 4.87 6.40
CA VAL A 180 4.59 5.90 5.46
C VAL A 180 3.30 6.54 5.95
N ASN A 181 3.12 7.82 5.65
CA ASN A 181 1.92 8.55 6.06
C ASN A 181 0.70 8.05 5.29
N PHE A 182 -0.33 7.60 6.01
CA PHE A 182 -1.58 7.13 5.40
C PHE A 182 -2.45 8.28 4.86
N LEU A 183 -2.24 9.49 5.39
CA LEU A 183 -3.14 10.63 5.14
C LEU A 183 -2.72 11.56 4.01
N GLY A 184 -1.49 11.41 3.49
CA GLY A 184 -0.84 12.41 2.63
C GLY A 184 -0.24 13.53 3.46
#